data_AF-A0AA51P241-F1
#
_entry.id   AF-A0AA51P241-F1
#
_cell.length_a   1.000
_cell.length_b   1.000
_cell.length_c   1.000
_cell.angle_alpha   90.00
_cell.angle_beta   90.00
_cell.angle_gamma   90.00
#
_symmetry.space_group_name_H-M   'P 1'
#
loop_
_entity.id
_entity.type
_entity.pdbx_description
1 polymer ?
#
loop_
_entity_poly.entity_id
_entity_poly.type
_entity_poly.pdbx_seq_one_letter_code
_entity_poly.pdbx_strand_id
1 'polypeptide(L)'
;PLYTIHLASVETTSKAPLTMEKEKYKNAYFQVTRGDYSPLLKLVNENLEKAIQYAANDNEKNMIKHYINSFREGDLSEHKEGS
;
A
#
# COMPACT_ATOMS: atom_id res chain seq x y z
N PRO A 1 4.05 -26.05 -5.98
CA PRO A 1 4.89 -24.85 -5.69
C PRO A 1 4.09 -23.84 -4.86
N LEU A 2 4.78 -22.96 -4.12
CA LEU A 2 4.18 -21.80 -3.44
C LEU A 2 4.60 -20.54 -4.18
N TYR A 3 3.62 -19.74 -4.60
CA TYR A 3 3.84 -18.42 -5.19
C TYR A 3 3.44 -17.36 -4.16
N THR A 4 4.29 -16.35 -3.99
CA THR A 4 4.02 -15.22 -3.10
C THR A 4 3.82 -13.97 -3.94
N ILE A 5 2.67 -13.34 -3.80
CA ILE A 5 2.40 -12.00 -4.30
C ILE A 5 2.75 -11.06 -3.13
N HIS A 6 3.74 -10.19 -3.33
CA HIS A 6 4.25 -9.31 -2.28
C HIS A 6 3.90 -7.85 -2.63
N LEU A 7 2.98 -7.27 -1.86
CA LEU A 7 2.52 -5.89 -2.06
C LEU A 7 3.55 -4.92 -1.49
N ALA A 8 3.80 -3.83 -2.22
CA ALA A 8 4.60 -2.73 -1.73
C ALA A 8 3.80 -1.90 -0.70
N SER A 9 4.34 -1.79 0.50
CA SER A 9 3.71 -1.05 1.60
C SER A 9 4.70 -0.73 2.71
N VAL A 10 4.40 0.29 3.52
CA VAL A 10 5.11 0.54 4.78
C VAL A 10 4.82 -0.57 5.77
N GLU A 11 3.54 -0.89 5.97
CA GLU A 11 3.13 -1.93 6.90
C GLU A 11 3.54 -3.31 6.41
N THR A 12 3.97 -4.18 7.32
CA THR A 12 4.51 -5.51 6.98
C THR A 12 3.67 -6.67 7.52
N THR A 13 2.71 -6.38 8.39
CA THR A 13 1.84 -7.39 9.03
C THR A 13 0.65 -7.75 8.15
N SER A 14 0.10 -8.95 8.28
CA SER A 14 -1.11 -9.35 7.53
C SER A 14 -2.29 -8.40 7.82
N LYS A 15 -3.02 -8.02 6.78
CA LYS A 15 -4.25 -7.22 6.84
C LYS A 15 -5.23 -7.67 5.76
N ALA A 16 -6.26 -8.42 6.13
CA ALA A 16 -7.35 -8.74 5.22
C ALA A 16 -8.19 -7.47 4.91
N PRO A 17 -8.74 -7.31 3.69
CA PRO A 17 -8.66 -8.23 2.56
C PRO A 17 -7.42 -8.05 1.66
N LEU A 18 -6.47 -7.17 2.02
CA LEU A 18 -5.28 -6.89 1.20
C LEU A 18 -4.33 -8.09 1.12
N THR A 19 -4.11 -8.77 2.25
CA THR A 19 -3.30 -9.99 2.34
C THR A 19 -4.19 -11.23 2.40
N MET A 20 -3.64 -12.35 1.96
CA MET A 20 -4.32 -13.63 1.89
C MET A 20 -3.34 -14.70 2.38
N GLU A 21 -3.75 -15.46 3.40
CA GLU A 21 -3.03 -16.65 3.83
C GLU A 21 -2.94 -17.67 2.69
N LYS A 22 -2.13 -18.70 2.89
CA LYS A 22 -1.88 -19.71 1.86
C LYS A 22 -3.18 -20.39 1.39
N GLU A 23 -3.56 -20.16 0.14
CA GLU A 23 -4.74 -20.74 -0.52
C GLU A 23 -4.32 -21.65 -1.68
N LYS A 24 -5.05 -22.75 -1.88
CA LYS A 24 -4.79 -23.69 -2.98
C LYS A 24 -5.56 -23.26 -4.24
N TYR A 25 -4.84 -23.04 -5.33
CA TYR A 25 -5.43 -22.81 -6.64
C TYR A 25 -4.79 -23.74 -7.67
N LYS A 26 -5.62 -24.62 -8.26
CA LYS A 26 -5.17 -25.71 -9.15
C LYS A 26 -4.09 -26.57 -8.45
N ASN A 27 -2.93 -26.74 -9.09
CA ASN A 27 -1.82 -27.55 -8.59
C ASN A 27 -0.74 -26.72 -7.86
N ALA A 28 -1.09 -25.51 -7.42
CA ALA A 28 -0.19 -24.61 -6.70
C ALA A 28 -0.86 -23.97 -5.49
N TYR A 29 -0.04 -23.41 -4.61
CA TYR A 29 -0.49 -22.56 -3.51
C TYR A 29 -0.09 -21.12 -3.78
N PHE A 30 -0.94 -20.20 -3.40
CA PHE A 30 -0.72 -18.76 -3.48
C PHE A 30 -0.90 -18.14 -2.11
N GLN A 31 -0.14 -17.10 -1.82
CA GLN A 31 -0.35 -16.23 -0.68
C GLN A 31 -0.13 -14.78 -1.12
N VAL A 32 -0.82 -13.86 -0.48
CA VAL A 32 -0.60 -12.41 -0.65
C VAL A 32 -0.08 -11.86 0.65
N THR A 33 1.10 -11.26 0.60
CA THR A 33 1.77 -10.62 1.73
C THR A 33 2.03 -9.16 1.40
N ARG A 34 2.49 -8.36 2.36
CA ARG A 34 2.82 -6.95 2.14
C ARG A 34 4.10 -6.54 2.87
N GLY A 35 4.65 -5.39 2.53
CA GLY A 35 5.87 -4.84 3.12
C GLY A 35 7.02 -4.64 2.14
N ASP A 36 6.79 -4.80 0.83
CA ASP A 36 7.86 -4.59 -0.16
C ASP A 36 8.31 -3.12 -0.11
N TYR A 37 9.63 -2.91 -0.15
CA TYR A 37 10.27 -1.59 -0.04
C TYR A 37 9.89 -0.76 1.21
N SER A 38 9.40 -1.41 2.29
CA SER A 38 8.87 -0.73 3.49
C SER A 38 9.72 0.45 4.01
N PRO A 39 11.06 0.33 4.17
CA PRO A 39 11.89 1.45 4.63
C PRO A 39 11.86 2.65 3.68
N LEU A 40 11.81 2.42 2.37
CA LEU A 40 11.78 3.48 1.37
C LEU A 40 10.39 4.14 1.31
N LEU A 41 9.32 3.34 1.32
CA LEU A 41 7.95 3.86 1.33
C LEU A 41 7.64 4.62 2.61
N LYS A 42 8.29 4.28 3.73
CA LYS A 42 8.18 5.05 4.97
C LYS A 42 8.71 6.48 4.77
N LEU A 43 9.87 6.62 4.15
CA LEU A 43 10.44 7.94 3.82
C LEU A 43 9.54 8.71 2.84
N VAL A 44 8.93 8.04 1.87
CA VAL A 44 7.96 8.66 0.96
C VAL A 44 6.76 9.20 1.75
N ASN A 45 6.15 8.38 2.60
CA ASN A 45 5.01 8.79 3.43
C ASN A 45 5.33 9.97 4.35
N GLU A 46 6.47 9.92 5.05
CA GLU A 46 6.91 11.01 5.93
C GLU A 46 7.07 12.35 5.18
N ASN A 47 7.51 12.32 3.92
CA ASN A 47 7.63 13.54 3.12
C ASN A 47 6.30 14.00 2.53
N LEU A 48 5.39 13.08 2.17
CA LEU A 48 4.03 13.41 1.75
C LEU A 48 3.22 14.05 2.89
N GLU A 49 3.38 13.55 4.13
CA GLU A 49 2.78 14.14 5.34
C GLU A 49 3.26 15.58 5.61
N LYS A 50 4.49 15.93 5.19
CA LYS A 50 4.98 17.31 5.24
C LYS A 50 4.45 18.14 4.07
N ALA A 51 4.45 17.57 2.87
CA ALA A 51 4.02 18.25 1.65
C ALA A 51 2.55 18.70 1.70
N ILE A 52 1.68 17.92 2.34
CA ILE A 52 0.24 18.23 2.44
C ILE A 52 -0.06 19.59 3.09
N GLN A 53 0.83 20.08 3.97
CA GLN A 53 0.68 21.39 4.62
C GLN A 53 0.83 22.56 3.64
N TYR A 54 1.43 22.30 2.47
CA TYR A 54 1.72 23.29 1.43
C TYR A 54 0.84 23.11 0.18
N ALA A 55 -0.14 22.22 0.23
CA ALA A 55 -1.07 22.01 -0.87
C ALA A 55 -1.92 23.27 -1.14
N ALA A 56 -2.07 23.63 -2.40
CA ALA A 56 -2.71 24.87 -2.83
C ALA A 56 -4.24 24.83 -2.72
N ASN A 57 -4.83 23.64 -2.70
CA ASN A 57 -6.27 23.41 -2.65
C ASN A 57 -6.62 22.08 -1.99
N ASP A 58 -7.90 21.86 -1.71
CA ASP A 58 -8.35 20.66 -1.02
C ASP A 58 -8.27 19.40 -1.91
N ASN A 59 -8.30 19.54 -3.23
CA ASN A 59 -8.12 18.40 -4.14
C ASN A 59 -6.70 17.82 -4.00
N GLU A 60 -5.67 18.66 -4.02
CA GLU A 60 -4.28 18.24 -3.78
C GLU A 60 -4.11 17.62 -2.38
N LYS A 61 -4.74 18.20 -1.35
CA LYS A 61 -4.70 17.61 0.01
C LYS A 61 -5.31 16.23 0.02
N ASN A 62 -6.45 16.03 -0.65
CA ASN A 62 -7.15 14.75 -0.66
C ASN A 62 -6.37 13.70 -1.48
N MET A 63 -5.83 14.07 -2.63
CA MET A 63 -4.89 13.24 -3.40
C MET A 63 -3.73 12.75 -2.51
N ILE A 64 -3.05 13.66 -1.81
CA ILE A 64 -1.89 13.31 -0.97
C ILE A 64 -2.30 12.38 0.18
N LYS A 65 -3.46 12.59 0.82
CA LYS A 65 -3.98 11.67 1.86
C LYS A 65 -4.16 10.25 1.31
N HIS A 66 -4.77 10.13 0.14
CA HIS A 66 -4.99 8.84 -0.51
C HIS A 66 -3.67 8.16 -0.92
N TYR A 67 -2.68 8.91 -1.42
CA TYR A 67 -1.36 8.35 -1.69
C TYR A 67 -0.63 7.87 -0.44
N ILE A 68 -0.68 8.62 0.66
CA ILE A 68 -0.13 8.20 1.95
C ILE A 68 -0.77 6.88 2.40
N ASN A 69 -2.10 6.76 2.32
CA ASN A 69 -2.81 5.54 2.68
C ASN A 69 -2.43 4.37 1.77
N SER A 70 -2.37 4.59 0.46
CA SER A 70 -1.97 3.57 -0.51
C SER A 70 -0.58 3.02 -0.22
N PHE A 71 0.42 3.89 -0.05
CA PHE A 71 1.79 3.48 0.25
C PHE A 71 1.95 2.93 1.66
N ARG A 72 1.13 3.37 2.63
CA ARG A 72 1.16 2.80 3.99
C ARG A 72 0.67 1.36 3.97
N GLU A 73 -0.48 1.12 3.35
CA GLU A 73 -1.23 -0.13 3.49
C GLU A 73 -0.98 -1.14 2.38
N GLY A 74 -0.53 -0.68 1.21
CA GLY A 74 -0.47 -1.45 -0.04
C GLY A 74 -1.82 -1.54 -0.75
N ASP A 75 -2.69 -0.54 -0.59
CA ASP A 75 -4.04 -0.52 -1.17
C ASP A 75 -4.07 0.24 -2.49
N LEU A 76 -4.39 -0.47 -3.58
CA LEU A 76 -4.51 0.12 -4.91
C LEU A 76 -5.78 0.99 -5.06
N SER A 77 -6.82 0.72 -4.27
CA SER A 77 -8.07 1.48 -4.33
C SER A 77 -7.86 2.91 -3.82
N GLU A 78 -7.09 3.07 -2.74
CA GLU A 78 -6.64 4.38 -2.26
C GLU A 78 -5.86 5.12 -3.35
N HIS A 79 -4.95 4.46 -4.07
CA HIS A 79 -4.21 5.12 -5.16
C HIS A 79 -5.15 5.65 -6.25
N LYS A 80 -6.14 4.85 -6.64
CA LYS A 80 -7.12 5.22 -7.66
C LYS A 80 -8.00 6.40 -7.21
N GLU A 81 -8.41 6.43 -5.95
CA GLU A 81 -9.21 7.54 -5.42
C GLU A 81 -8.41 8.85 -5.37
N GLY A 82 -7.10 8.78 -5.19
CA GLY A 82 -6.23 9.95 -5.26
C GLY A 82 -5.90 10.44 -6.69
N SER A 83 -6.14 9.65 -7.73
CA SER A 83 -5.70 9.91 -9.12
C SER A 83 -6.76 10.63 -9.96
#